data_AF-W2M2E3-F1
#
_entry.id   AF-W2M2E3-F1
#
_cell.length_a   1.000
_cell.length_b   1.000
_cell.length_c   1.000
_cell.angle_alpha   90.00
_cell.angle_beta   90.00
_cell.angle_gamma   90.00
#
_symmetry.space_group_name_H-M   'P 1'
#
loop_
_entity.id
_entity.type
_entity.pdbx_description
1 polymer ?
#
loop_
_entity_poly.entity_id
_entity_poly.type
_entity_poly.pdbx_seq_one_letter_code
_entity_poly.pdbx_strand_id
1 'polypeptide(L)'
;MPDLDVGSEAIDTNQVGFLSMLAHHSQLSLPNFIRLFRNQSSSDSRPNKALFELPVPPNSKRAHLFPHWNSIVRSGVQPRWRSTKPSSQTTRPPNHNSIASHTASIRRHIRTGQRDGRFLVLHESVLKLWPEVFISPIGIAEKGDNDTRLINDYSYPRGCSVNDFTDDGNFPSISYNPPGDIARRIHKLRTEHPNAEMLLMLGDIPQRFGTCRSTKTRFTCSRSFSMATWLSTCHVALAGSRCHDANIALRRAMAAVLGPSAINDEKFTEWSQINKALGLVWNTSEGTVSIPLCKLQKAERRVYKLLDDGRSTKRDLNSVLGAMRHVSTCFPPARAFYQRLHVGSISMAPFASKTLSGADIDDL
;
A
#
# COMPACT_ATOMS: atom_id res chain seq x y z
N MET A 1 12.90 -30.40 26.86
CA MET A 1 13.74 -29.80 25.81
C MET A 1 13.24 -28.38 25.59
N PRO A 2 13.96 -27.34 26.02
CA PRO A 2 13.54 -25.98 25.75
C PRO A 2 13.78 -25.64 24.27
N ASP A 3 12.84 -24.93 23.66
CA ASP A 3 12.87 -24.49 22.26
C ASP A 3 14.18 -23.78 21.91
N LEU A 4 15.02 -24.46 21.12
CA LEU A 4 16.20 -23.90 20.47
C LEU A 4 15.82 -23.16 19.19
N ASP A 5 15.02 -22.10 19.27
CA ASP A 5 15.05 -21.04 18.26
C ASP A 5 14.47 -19.73 18.81
N VAL A 6 15.18 -19.11 19.75
CA VAL A 6 15.11 -17.65 19.88
C VAL A 6 15.82 -17.08 18.65
N GLY A 7 15.10 -17.09 17.51
CA GLY A 7 15.65 -16.82 16.20
C GLY A 7 16.39 -15.48 16.18
N SER A 8 17.70 -15.55 15.92
CA SER A 8 18.57 -14.39 15.82
C SER A 8 17.94 -13.27 14.99
N GLU A 9 17.87 -12.06 15.56
CA GLU A 9 17.40 -10.86 14.86
C GLU A 9 18.40 -10.40 13.77
N ALA A 10 19.56 -11.04 13.68
CA ALA A 10 20.57 -10.76 12.66
C ALA A 10 20.18 -11.35 11.30
N ILE A 11 20.64 -10.69 10.24
CA ILE A 11 20.55 -11.19 8.86
C ILE A 11 21.27 -12.53 8.78
N ASP A 12 20.65 -13.52 8.12
CA ASP A 12 21.26 -14.82 7.89
C ASP A 12 22.32 -14.70 6.78
N THR A 13 23.57 -14.51 7.20
CA THR A 13 24.73 -14.32 6.33
C THR A 13 25.09 -15.58 5.57
N ASN A 14 24.79 -16.77 6.12
CA ASN A 14 25.02 -18.04 5.44
C ASN A 14 24.11 -18.17 4.22
N GLN A 15 22.82 -17.86 4.38
CA GLN A 15 21.88 -17.83 3.26
C GLN A 15 22.27 -16.77 2.22
N VAL A 16 22.69 -15.57 2.66
CA VAL A 16 23.16 -14.51 1.75
C VAL A 16 24.37 -14.97 0.95
N GLY A 17 25.36 -15.57 1.61
CA GLY A 17 26.57 -16.11 0.98
C GLY A 17 26.24 -17.20 -0.02
N PHE A 18 25.46 -18.20 0.39
CA PHE A 18 25.03 -19.30 -0.47
C PHE A 18 24.30 -18.81 -1.73
N LEU A 19 23.28 -17.95 -1.58
CA LEU A 19 22.49 -17.46 -2.71
C LEU A 19 23.32 -16.56 -3.64
N SER A 20 24.26 -15.79 -3.10
CA SER A 20 25.15 -14.97 -3.91
C SER A 20 26.14 -15.82 -4.70
N MET A 21 26.74 -16.85 -4.08
CA MET A 21 27.59 -17.81 -4.79
C MET A 21 26.80 -18.56 -5.87
N LEU A 22 25.57 -19.00 -5.57
CA LEU A 22 24.70 -19.63 -6.54
C LEU A 22 24.41 -18.71 -7.73
N ALA A 23 24.18 -17.41 -7.52
CA ALA A 23 24.00 -16.46 -8.60
C ALA A 23 25.24 -16.37 -9.50
N HIS A 24 26.43 -16.25 -8.90
CA HIS A 24 27.70 -16.21 -9.64
C HIS A 24 28.04 -17.51 -10.37
N HIS A 25 27.78 -18.68 -9.78
CA HIS A 25 28.08 -19.95 -10.44
C HIS A 25 27.07 -20.33 -11.52
N SER A 26 25.78 -20.08 -11.27
CA SER A 26 24.72 -20.49 -12.20
C SER A 26 24.65 -19.62 -13.46
N GLN A 27 25.14 -18.37 -13.38
CA GLN A 27 25.06 -17.37 -14.46
C GLN A 27 23.64 -17.22 -15.05
N LEU A 28 22.63 -17.54 -14.24
CA LEU A 28 21.24 -17.42 -14.64
C LEU A 28 20.88 -15.94 -14.80
N SER A 29 20.08 -15.64 -15.82
CA SER A 29 19.39 -14.35 -15.91
C SER A 29 18.55 -14.13 -14.65
N LEU A 30 18.35 -12.87 -14.26
CA LEU A 30 17.56 -12.54 -13.06
C LEU A 30 16.18 -13.24 -13.03
N PRO A 31 15.39 -13.28 -14.12
CA PRO A 31 14.12 -14.01 -14.12
C PRO A 31 14.28 -15.50 -13.80
N ASN A 32 15.28 -16.17 -14.37
CA ASN A 32 15.51 -17.60 -14.14
C ASN A 32 16.01 -17.88 -12.72
N PHE A 33 16.88 -17.02 -12.17
CA PHE A 33 17.31 -17.11 -10.79
C PHE A 33 16.13 -16.94 -9.81
N ILE A 34 15.24 -15.98 -10.06
CA ILE A 34 14.03 -15.77 -9.25
C ILE A 34 13.05 -16.94 -9.38
N ARG A 35 12.93 -17.58 -10.55
CA ARG A 35 12.16 -18.81 -10.73
C ARG A 35 12.69 -19.92 -9.83
N LEU A 36 14.01 -20.13 -9.83
CA LEU A 36 14.67 -21.09 -8.97
C LEU A 36 14.44 -20.78 -7.48
N PHE A 37 14.69 -19.53 -7.06
CA PHE A 37 14.48 -19.08 -5.68
C PHE A 37 13.04 -19.27 -5.19
N ARG A 38 12.06 -19.15 -6.08
CA ARG A 38 10.62 -19.31 -5.76
C ARG A 38 10.10 -20.72 -6.00
N ASN A 39 10.97 -21.68 -6.30
CA ASN A 39 10.60 -23.06 -6.62
C ASN A 39 9.55 -23.13 -7.75
N GLN A 40 9.77 -22.40 -8.84
CA GLN A 40 8.95 -22.49 -10.04
C GLN A 40 9.49 -23.60 -10.95
N SER A 41 8.66 -24.60 -11.22
CA SER A 41 8.97 -25.76 -12.05
C SER A 41 8.09 -25.78 -13.31
N SER A 42 8.26 -26.80 -14.15
CA SER A 42 7.32 -27.10 -15.24
C SER A 42 5.96 -27.56 -14.71
N SER A 43 5.92 -28.25 -13.57
CA SER A 43 4.68 -28.72 -12.92
C SER A 43 3.91 -27.60 -12.20
N ASP A 44 4.61 -26.59 -11.67
CA ASP A 44 3.98 -25.41 -11.08
C ASP A 44 4.82 -24.17 -11.42
N SER A 45 4.37 -23.42 -12.42
CA SER A 45 5.01 -22.18 -12.86
C SER A 45 4.61 -20.94 -12.05
N ARG A 46 3.68 -21.07 -11.08
CA ARG A 46 3.13 -19.90 -10.38
C ARG A 46 4.21 -19.23 -9.54
N PRO A 47 4.38 -17.90 -9.59
CA PRO A 47 5.35 -17.19 -8.77
C PRO A 47 4.96 -17.16 -7.29
N ASN A 48 3.66 -17.23 -6.98
CA ASN A 48 3.16 -17.40 -5.63
C ASN A 48 2.33 -18.67 -5.54
N LYS A 49 2.82 -19.65 -4.78
CA LYS A 49 2.19 -20.96 -4.59
C LYS A 49 0.91 -20.91 -3.77
N ALA A 50 0.71 -19.84 -3.00
CA ALA A 50 -0.50 -19.63 -2.21
C ALA A 50 -1.69 -19.09 -3.02
N LEU A 51 -1.46 -18.58 -4.23
CA LEU A 51 -2.53 -18.06 -5.08
C LEU A 51 -3.09 -19.15 -5.99
N PHE A 52 -4.40 -19.14 -6.21
CA PHE A 52 -5.07 -20.06 -7.10
C PHE A 52 -6.02 -19.36 -8.06
N GLU A 53 -6.26 -20.02 -9.18
CA GLU A 53 -7.15 -19.52 -10.22
C GLU A 53 -8.60 -19.70 -9.81
N LEU A 54 -9.42 -18.73 -10.15
CA LEU A 54 -10.86 -18.75 -9.88
C LEU A 54 -11.61 -19.10 -11.16
N PRO A 55 -12.63 -19.98 -11.09
CA PRO A 55 -13.51 -20.22 -12.23
C PRO A 55 -14.26 -18.93 -12.57
N VAL A 56 -14.41 -18.64 -13.87
CA VAL A 56 -15.16 -17.46 -14.33
C VAL A 56 -16.65 -17.75 -14.18
N PRO A 57 -17.40 -17.03 -13.31
CA PRO A 57 -18.81 -17.29 -13.12
C PRO A 57 -19.59 -16.85 -14.38
N PRO A 58 -20.50 -17.70 -14.92
CA PRO A 58 -21.37 -17.31 -16.00
C PRO A 58 -22.26 -16.14 -15.55
N ASN A 59 -22.41 -15.12 -16.39
CA ASN A 59 -23.31 -13.97 -16.19
C ASN A 59 -22.99 -13.02 -15.02
N SER A 60 -21.72 -12.79 -14.72
CA SER A 60 -21.32 -11.74 -13.77
C SER A 60 -20.96 -10.42 -14.47
N LYS A 61 -21.49 -9.29 -13.99
CA LYS A 61 -21.00 -7.93 -14.38
C LYS A 61 -19.49 -7.77 -14.14
N ARG A 62 -18.91 -8.60 -13.27
CA ARG A 62 -17.48 -8.63 -12.91
C ARG A 62 -16.71 -9.76 -13.58
N ALA A 63 -17.30 -10.50 -14.52
CA ALA A 63 -16.65 -11.62 -15.19
C ALA A 63 -15.30 -11.24 -15.81
N HIS A 64 -15.18 -10.01 -16.32
CA HIS A 64 -13.93 -9.47 -16.89
C HIS A 64 -12.75 -9.40 -15.90
N LEU A 65 -13.00 -9.37 -14.57
CA LEU A 65 -11.94 -9.32 -13.56
C LEU A 65 -11.27 -10.69 -13.32
N PHE A 66 -11.97 -11.79 -13.56
CA PHE A 66 -11.48 -13.14 -13.28
C PHE A 66 -10.32 -13.56 -14.21
N PRO A 67 -10.38 -13.33 -15.54
CA PRO A 67 -9.23 -13.57 -16.42
C PRO A 67 -7.99 -12.77 -16.01
N HIS A 68 -8.18 -11.52 -15.56
CA HIS A 68 -7.09 -10.68 -15.09
C HIS A 68 -6.47 -11.26 -13.80
N TRP A 69 -7.29 -11.69 -12.84
CA TRP A 69 -6.82 -12.39 -11.64
C TRP A 69 -6.03 -13.66 -12.00
N ASN A 70 -6.59 -14.53 -12.84
CA ASN A 70 -5.95 -15.79 -13.23
C ASN A 70 -4.62 -15.54 -13.96
N SER A 71 -4.52 -14.45 -14.73
CA SER A 71 -3.25 -14.00 -15.32
C SER A 71 -2.20 -13.68 -14.25
N ILE A 72 -2.59 -12.97 -13.18
CA ILE A 72 -1.71 -12.67 -12.03
C ILE A 72 -1.34 -13.95 -11.26
N VAL A 73 -2.24 -14.92 -11.15
CA VAL A 73 -1.93 -16.20 -10.49
C VAL A 73 -0.86 -16.96 -11.26
N ARG A 74 -1.04 -17.11 -12.59
CA ARG A 74 -0.11 -17.85 -13.46
C ARG A 74 1.23 -17.14 -13.60
N SER A 75 1.16 -15.83 -13.82
CA SER A 75 2.28 -15.04 -14.33
C SER A 75 2.62 -13.86 -13.44
N GLY A 76 2.10 -13.77 -12.21
CA GLY A 76 2.39 -12.67 -11.30
C GLY A 76 1.98 -11.30 -11.81
N VAL A 77 2.29 -10.27 -11.04
CA VAL A 77 2.14 -8.88 -11.51
C VAL A 77 3.22 -8.57 -12.55
N GLN A 78 2.80 -8.04 -13.70
CA GLN A 78 3.70 -7.63 -14.76
C GLN A 78 3.58 -6.12 -15.00
N PRO A 79 4.46 -5.30 -14.39
CA PRO A 79 4.45 -3.88 -14.65
C PRO A 79 4.83 -3.60 -16.11
N ARG A 80 4.22 -2.57 -16.69
CA ARG A 80 4.68 -1.98 -17.95
C ARG A 80 5.61 -0.82 -17.64
N TRP A 81 6.63 -0.68 -18.47
CA TRP A 81 7.62 0.38 -18.36
C TRP A 81 7.49 1.28 -19.59
N ARG A 82 7.66 2.58 -19.38
CA ARG A 82 7.72 3.57 -20.46
C ARG A 82 8.96 3.31 -21.33
N SER A 83 8.88 3.65 -22.61
CA SER A 83 10.00 3.54 -23.56
C SER A 83 11.23 4.35 -23.15
N THR A 84 11.04 5.37 -22.31
CA THR A 84 12.10 6.22 -21.74
C THR A 84 12.94 5.52 -20.66
N LYS A 85 12.53 4.34 -20.19
CA LYS A 85 13.29 3.60 -19.16
C LYS A 85 14.59 3.04 -19.75
N PRO A 86 15.77 3.38 -19.19
CA PRO A 86 17.01 2.81 -19.67
C PRO A 86 17.16 1.33 -19.31
N SER A 87 17.97 0.61 -20.10
CA SER A 87 18.27 -0.81 -19.86
C SER A 87 19.01 -1.02 -18.55
N SER A 88 19.95 -0.14 -18.22
CA SER A 88 20.75 -0.12 -16.99
C SER A 88 20.72 1.24 -16.28
N GLN A 89 21.00 1.26 -14.99
CA GLN A 89 21.09 2.48 -14.19
C GLN A 89 22.55 2.95 -14.09
N THR A 90 22.87 4.09 -14.71
CA THR A 90 24.22 4.67 -14.71
C THR A 90 24.61 5.25 -13.35
N THR A 91 23.69 5.96 -12.70
CA THR A 91 23.91 6.60 -11.39
C THR A 91 22.94 6.04 -10.37
N ARG A 92 23.46 5.50 -9.26
CA ARG A 92 22.67 4.95 -8.16
C ARG A 92 22.49 6.01 -7.08
N PRO A 93 21.25 6.33 -6.66
CA PRO A 93 21.03 7.31 -5.61
C PRO A 93 21.50 6.78 -4.25
N PRO A 94 22.15 7.60 -3.41
CA PRO A 94 22.44 7.24 -2.04
C PRO A 94 21.15 7.18 -1.21
N ASN A 95 21.18 6.41 -0.13
CA ASN A 95 20.06 6.37 0.82
C ASN A 95 19.84 7.73 1.50
N HIS A 96 18.62 7.96 1.98
CA HIS A 96 18.28 9.18 2.70
C HIS A 96 19.00 9.22 4.06
N ASN A 97 19.44 10.40 4.50
CA ASN A 97 20.16 10.58 5.77
C ASN A 97 19.40 10.08 7.01
N SER A 98 18.07 9.91 6.93
CA SER A 98 17.25 9.40 8.03
C SER A 98 17.58 7.97 8.46
N ILE A 99 18.33 7.21 7.66
CA ILE A 99 18.74 5.84 8.02
C ILE A 99 19.88 5.81 9.05
N ALA A 100 20.67 6.88 9.18
CA ALA A 100 21.96 6.86 9.88
C ALA A 100 21.84 6.44 11.36
N SER A 101 20.75 6.82 12.04
CA SER A 101 20.50 6.51 13.46
C SER A 101 19.66 5.25 13.69
N HIS A 102 19.29 4.49 12.65
CA HIS A 102 18.27 3.44 12.74
C HIS A 102 18.74 2.04 12.30
N THR A 103 20.06 1.80 12.26
CA THR A 103 20.67 0.57 11.73
C THR A 103 20.09 -0.73 12.31
N ALA A 104 19.83 -0.80 13.62
CA ALA A 104 19.28 -2.00 14.26
C ALA A 104 17.86 -2.32 13.78
N SER A 105 16.98 -1.32 13.74
CA SER A 105 15.61 -1.44 13.22
C SER A 105 15.59 -1.88 11.76
N ILE A 106 16.48 -1.29 10.94
CA ILE A 106 16.63 -1.64 9.52
C ILE A 106 17.03 -3.11 9.37
N ARG A 107 18.03 -3.57 10.11
CA ARG A 107 18.49 -4.98 10.06
C ARG A 107 17.37 -5.94 10.47
N ARG A 108 16.64 -5.64 11.54
CA ARG A 108 15.49 -6.44 11.98
C ARG A 108 14.39 -6.50 10.92
N HIS A 109 14.09 -5.39 10.25
CA HIS A 109 13.12 -5.35 9.15
C HIS A 109 13.56 -6.20 7.95
N ILE A 110 14.84 -6.08 7.55
CA ILE A 110 15.42 -6.89 6.47
C ILE A 110 15.39 -8.37 6.83
N ARG A 111 15.80 -8.74 8.06
CA ARG A 111 15.78 -10.12 8.56
C ARG A 111 14.37 -10.69 8.54
N THR A 112 13.37 -9.93 9.00
CA THR A 112 11.97 -10.36 8.95
C THR A 112 11.54 -10.63 7.51
N GLY A 113 11.86 -9.73 6.58
CA GLY A 113 11.55 -9.93 5.16
C GLY A 113 12.31 -11.09 4.52
N GLN A 114 13.56 -11.34 4.93
CA GLN A 114 14.35 -12.50 4.50
C GLN A 114 13.70 -13.81 4.97
N ARG A 115 13.39 -13.92 6.26
CA ARG A 115 12.76 -15.09 6.88
C ARG A 115 11.40 -15.41 6.25
N ASP A 116 10.61 -14.38 5.97
CA ASP A 116 9.29 -14.52 5.36
C ASP A 116 9.36 -14.84 3.84
N GLY A 117 10.56 -14.93 3.26
CA GLY A 117 10.78 -15.11 1.82
C GLY A 117 10.25 -13.95 0.97
N ARG A 118 10.13 -12.75 1.57
CA ARG A 118 9.71 -11.50 0.92
C ARG A 118 10.89 -10.77 0.29
N PHE A 119 12.06 -10.86 0.92
CA PHE A 119 13.30 -10.25 0.44
C PHE A 119 14.30 -11.30 0.01
N LEU A 120 14.88 -11.09 -1.16
CA LEU A 120 16.10 -11.76 -1.59
C LEU A 120 17.27 -10.85 -1.20
N VAL A 121 18.05 -11.27 -0.22
CA VAL A 121 19.21 -10.52 0.30
C VAL A 121 20.47 -11.14 -0.28
N LEU A 122 21.29 -10.33 -0.97
CA LEU A 122 22.45 -10.77 -1.73
C LEU A 122 23.62 -9.81 -1.51
N HIS A 123 24.84 -10.28 -1.79
CA HIS A 123 26.01 -9.42 -1.85
C HIS A 123 25.91 -8.45 -3.05
N GLU A 124 26.46 -7.25 -2.87
CA GLU A 124 26.49 -6.20 -3.91
C GLU A 124 27.13 -6.68 -5.23
N SER A 125 28.10 -7.61 -5.14
CA SER A 125 28.79 -8.18 -6.30
C SER A 125 27.85 -8.78 -7.34
N VAL A 126 26.67 -9.25 -6.93
CA VAL A 126 25.65 -9.84 -7.82
C VAL A 126 25.02 -8.78 -8.74
N LEU A 127 25.06 -7.48 -8.39
CA LEU A 127 24.55 -6.41 -9.25
C LEU A 127 25.26 -6.33 -10.61
N LYS A 128 26.49 -6.85 -10.71
CA LYS A 128 27.23 -6.93 -11.97
C LYS A 128 26.62 -7.96 -12.93
N LEU A 129 25.97 -9.00 -12.42
CA LEU A 129 25.33 -10.04 -13.23
C LEU A 129 24.00 -9.56 -13.82
N TRP A 130 23.32 -8.64 -13.15
CA TRP A 130 21.97 -8.19 -13.50
C TRP A 130 21.94 -6.65 -13.65
N PRO A 131 22.52 -6.11 -14.74
CA PRO A 131 22.55 -4.67 -15.00
C PRO A 131 21.16 -4.06 -15.14
N GLU A 132 20.15 -4.90 -15.35
CA GLU A 132 18.75 -4.49 -15.36
C GLU A 132 18.24 -4.01 -14.00
N VAL A 133 18.87 -4.35 -12.86
CA VAL A 133 18.40 -3.96 -11.52
C VAL A 133 18.54 -2.46 -11.29
N PHE A 134 17.44 -1.81 -10.90
CA PHE A 134 17.41 -0.40 -10.52
C PHE A 134 17.34 -0.27 -9.00
N ILE A 135 18.19 0.59 -8.44
CA ILE A 135 18.28 0.88 -7.02
C ILE A 135 17.46 2.12 -6.71
N SER A 136 16.56 1.98 -5.74
CA SER A 136 15.84 3.09 -5.11
C SER A 136 16.40 3.32 -3.71
N PRO A 137 16.50 4.57 -3.25
CA PRO A 137 17.03 4.85 -1.93
C PRO A 137 16.01 4.45 -0.87
N ILE A 138 16.52 4.02 0.28
CA ILE A 138 15.71 3.78 1.47
C ILE A 138 15.76 4.98 2.41
N GLY A 139 14.67 5.17 3.15
CA GLY A 139 14.57 6.13 4.23
C GLY A 139 13.74 5.56 5.39
N ILE A 140 13.85 6.20 6.54
CA ILE A 140 13.00 5.92 7.70
C ILE A 140 11.87 6.94 7.77
N ALA A 141 10.66 6.45 8.01
CA ALA A 141 9.56 7.25 8.52
C ALA A 141 9.25 6.83 9.96
N GLU A 142 9.15 7.82 10.83
CA GLU A 142 8.67 7.65 12.19
C GLU A 142 7.17 7.38 12.19
N LYS A 143 6.78 6.35 12.93
CA LYS A 143 5.41 6.10 13.35
C LYS A 143 5.38 6.39 14.85
N GLY A 144 4.26 6.87 15.38
CA GLY A 144 4.13 7.10 16.83
C GLY A 144 4.55 5.87 17.64
N ASP A 145 4.97 6.09 18.88
CA ASP A 145 5.49 5.10 19.84
C ASP A 145 6.82 4.44 19.44
N ASN A 146 7.83 5.24 19.06
CA ASN A 146 9.20 4.77 18.76
C ASN A 146 9.30 3.69 17.66
N ASP A 147 8.22 3.41 16.94
CA ASP A 147 8.13 2.45 15.85
C ASP A 147 8.62 3.14 14.56
N THR A 148 9.55 2.49 13.85
CA THR A 148 10.15 3.05 12.63
C THR A 148 9.79 2.19 11.44
N ARG A 149 9.44 2.83 10.33
CA ARG A 149 9.11 2.16 9.08
C ARG A 149 10.19 2.42 8.06
N LEU A 150 10.81 1.34 7.58
CA LEU A 150 11.66 1.38 6.40
C LEU A 150 10.78 1.61 5.16
N ILE A 151 11.13 2.62 4.38
CA ILE A 151 10.42 2.99 3.15
C ILE A 151 11.42 3.03 2.00
N ASN A 152 11.04 2.42 0.87
CA ASN A 152 11.72 2.66 -0.40
C ASN A 152 11.13 3.91 -1.07
N ASP A 153 11.98 4.84 -1.44
CA ASP A 153 11.57 6.03 -2.18
C ASP A 153 11.59 5.75 -3.69
N TYR A 154 10.46 5.24 -4.18
CA TYR A 154 10.29 4.92 -5.60
C TYR A 154 10.09 6.14 -6.50
N SER A 155 9.98 7.35 -5.91
CA SER A 155 9.78 8.61 -6.63
C SER A 155 11.07 9.43 -6.79
N TYR A 156 12.19 8.91 -6.30
CA TYR A 156 13.49 9.57 -6.36
C TYR A 156 14.51 8.72 -7.15
N PRO A 157 15.40 9.36 -7.95
CA PRO A 157 15.43 10.79 -8.27
C PRO A 157 14.34 11.18 -9.30
N ARG A 158 13.78 12.39 -9.18
CA ARG A 158 12.71 12.84 -10.09
C ARG A 158 13.17 12.82 -11.55
N GLY A 159 12.31 12.35 -12.45
CA GLY A 159 12.58 12.17 -13.87
C GLY A 159 13.31 10.87 -14.21
N CYS A 160 13.97 10.25 -13.22
CA CYS A 160 14.76 9.03 -13.39
C CYS A 160 14.43 7.98 -12.31
N SER A 161 13.26 8.10 -11.67
CA SER A 161 12.81 7.17 -10.64
C SER A 161 12.06 6.00 -11.25
N VAL A 162 11.87 4.95 -10.45
CA VAL A 162 10.99 3.84 -10.83
C VAL A 162 9.61 4.34 -11.22
N ASN A 163 9.04 5.27 -10.44
CA ASN A 163 7.71 5.79 -10.68
C ASN A 163 7.62 6.55 -12.00
N ASP A 164 8.66 7.32 -12.34
CA ASP A 164 8.72 8.05 -13.61
C ASP A 164 8.78 7.10 -14.82
N PHE A 165 9.43 5.94 -14.65
CA PHE A 165 9.53 4.92 -15.68
C PHE A 165 8.33 3.95 -15.74
N THR A 166 7.45 3.97 -14.75
CA THR A 166 6.29 3.07 -14.72
C THR A 166 5.20 3.61 -15.63
N ASP A 167 4.67 2.75 -16.50
CA ASP A 167 3.46 3.03 -17.25
C ASP A 167 2.25 2.67 -16.38
N ASP A 168 1.43 3.67 -16.09
CA ASP A 168 0.22 3.56 -15.27
C ASP A 168 -1.04 3.24 -16.08
N GLY A 169 -0.96 3.25 -17.41
CA GLY A 169 -2.09 2.94 -18.29
C GLY A 169 -2.46 1.46 -18.37
N ASN A 170 -1.63 0.55 -17.85
CA ASN A 170 -1.90 -0.90 -17.85
C ASN A 170 -2.74 -1.36 -16.64
N PHE A 171 -3.00 -0.48 -15.68
CA PHE A 171 -3.85 -0.77 -14.53
C PHE A 171 -5.20 -0.06 -14.69
N PRO A 172 -6.32 -0.69 -14.28
CA PRO A 172 -7.62 -0.04 -14.36
C PRO A 172 -7.62 1.23 -13.51
N SER A 173 -8.21 2.31 -14.05
CA SER A 173 -8.37 3.54 -13.29
C SER A 173 -9.24 3.25 -12.06
N ILE A 174 -8.73 3.59 -10.89
CA ILE A 174 -9.47 3.42 -9.65
C ILE A 174 -10.19 4.75 -9.40
N SER A 175 -11.48 4.81 -9.76
CA SER A 175 -12.36 5.87 -9.26
C SER A 175 -12.68 5.55 -7.80
N TYR A 176 -12.04 6.27 -6.88
CA TYR A 176 -12.11 6.02 -5.43
C TYR A 176 -12.81 7.20 -4.74
N ASN A 177 -14.12 7.09 -4.46
CA ASN A 177 -14.79 7.93 -3.46
C ASN A 177 -15.58 7.09 -2.42
N PRO A 178 -14.90 6.19 -1.68
CA PRO A 178 -15.62 5.26 -0.83
C PRO A 178 -16.41 5.89 0.32
N PRO A 179 -16.01 7.02 0.94
CA PRO A 179 -16.89 7.69 1.90
C PRO A 179 -18.24 8.07 1.26
N GLY A 180 -18.24 8.63 0.06
CA GLY A 180 -19.48 8.94 -0.66
C GLY A 180 -20.29 7.69 -1.00
N ASP A 181 -19.64 6.60 -1.42
CA ASP A 181 -20.31 5.33 -1.75
C ASP A 181 -20.92 4.65 -0.51
N ILE A 182 -20.21 4.64 0.61
CA ILE A 182 -20.70 4.10 1.89
C ILE A 182 -21.89 4.94 2.37
N ALA A 183 -21.78 6.27 2.34
CA ALA A 183 -22.87 7.16 2.74
C ALA A 183 -24.13 6.94 1.88
N ARG A 184 -23.99 6.85 0.55
CA ARG A 184 -25.11 6.52 -0.35
C ARG A 184 -25.72 5.16 -0.05
N ARG A 185 -24.89 4.14 0.25
CA ARG A 185 -25.36 2.79 0.58
C ARG A 185 -26.15 2.77 1.89
N ILE A 186 -25.67 3.46 2.93
CA ILE A 186 -26.36 3.61 4.21
C ILE A 186 -27.69 4.32 4.00
N HIS A 187 -27.69 5.47 3.30
CA HIS A 187 -28.91 6.22 3.01
C HIS A 187 -29.94 5.36 2.28
N LYS A 188 -29.53 4.67 1.21
CA LYS A 188 -30.41 3.77 0.45
C LYS A 188 -31.05 2.69 1.34
N LEU A 189 -30.23 1.99 2.13
CA LEU A 189 -30.74 0.90 2.98
C LEU A 189 -31.66 1.40 4.09
N ARG A 190 -31.43 2.61 4.63
CA ARG A 190 -32.33 3.23 5.60
C ARG A 190 -33.68 3.57 4.98
N THR A 191 -33.68 4.07 3.74
CA THR A 191 -34.91 4.38 3.01
C THR A 191 -35.70 3.12 2.67
N GLU A 192 -35.03 2.04 2.25
CA GLU A 192 -35.67 0.76 1.91
C GLU A 192 -36.14 -0.03 3.15
N HIS A 193 -35.48 0.15 4.30
CA HIS A 193 -35.74 -0.61 5.52
C HIS A 193 -35.71 0.28 6.78
N PRO A 194 -36.72 1.14 6.99
CA PRO A 194 -36.70 2.17 8.03
C PRO A 194 -36.66 1.61 9.47
N ASN A 195 -37.22 0.42 9.69
CA ASN A 195 -37.28 -0.22 11.01
C ASN A 195 -36.17 -1.27 11.22
N ALA A 196 -35.33 -1.50 10.22
CA ALA A 196 -34.28 -2.50 10.32
C ALA A 196 -33.03 -1.87 10.94
N GLU A 197 -32.48 -2.55 11.94
CA GLU A 197 -31.17 -2.20 12.48
C GLU A 197 -30.09 -2.41 11.41
N MET A 198 -29.24 -1.41 11.21
CA MET A 198 -28.15 -1.45 10.25
C MET A 198 -26.81 -1.42 10.98
N LEU A 199 -25.95 -2.37 10.66
CA LEU A 199 -24.66 -2.56 11.31
C LEU A 199 -23.52 -2.38 10.31
N LEU A 200 -22.40 -1.86 10.81
CA LEU A 200 -21.13 -1.68 10.12
C LEU A 200 -20.08 -2.59 10.72
N MET A 201 -19.31 -3.24 9.85
CA MET A 201 -18.06 -3.90 10.20
C MET A 201 -16.93 -3.41 9.30
N LEU A 202 -15.79 -3.13 9.90
CA LEU A 202 -14.55 -2.81 9.20
C LEU A 202 -13.58 -3.98 9.33
N GLY A 203 -13.05 -4.44 8.20
CA GLY A 203 -11.88 -5.31 8.18
C GLY A 203 -10.68 -4.59 7.62
N ASP A 204 -9.62 -4.44 8.41
CA ASP A 204 -8.32 -4.05 7.87
C ASP A 204 -7.59 -5.29 7.35
N ILE A 205 -7.54 -5.42 6.04
CA ILE A 205 -6.84 -6.54 5.42
C ILE A 205 -5.35 -6.23 5.49
N PRO A 206 -4.54 -7.06 6.20
CA PRO A 206 -3.11 -6.82 6.29
C PRO A 206 -2.52 -6.69 4.90
N GLN A 207 -1.92 -5.54 4.62
CA GLN A 207 -1.33 -5.26 3.31
C GLN A 207 -0.09 -6.13 3.10
N ARG A 208 -0.27 -7.37 2.67
CA ARG A 208 0.81 -8.25 2.22
C ARG A 208 1.11 -7.93 0.76
N PHE A 209 1.92 -6.88 0.52
CA PHE A 209 2.54 -6.65 -0.79
C PHE A 209 3.32 -7.88 -1.30
N GLY A 210 3.69 -8.83 -0.42
CA GLY A 210 4.29 -10.11 -0.78
C GLY A 210 3.32 -11.19 -1.31
N THR A 211 2.00 -10.99 -1.22
CA THR A 211 1.01 -11.97 -1.71
C THR A 211 0.82 -11.90 -3.23
N CYS A 212 1.13 -10.77 -3.86
CA CYS A 212 1.13 -10.66 -5.33
C CYS A 212 2.56 -10.55 -5.84
N ARG A 213 3.22 -11.71 -5.99
CA ARG A 213 4.62 -11.80 -6.42
C ARG A 213 4.71 -11.50 -7.92
N SER A 214 5.45 -10.46 -8.32
CA SER A 214 5.71 -10.12 -9.73
C SER A 214 6.58 -11.18 -10.41
N THR A 215 6.29 -11.63 -11.64
CA THR A 215 7.20 -12.55 -12.41
C THR A 215 8.35 -11.84 -13.09
N LYS A 216 8.20 -10.55 -13.40
CA LYS A 216 9.27 -9.71 -13.94
C LYS A 216 9.77 -8.79 -12.83
N THR A 217 10.68 -9.28 -12.01
CA THR A 217 11.15 -8.51 -10.85
C THR A 217 12.49 -7.84 -11.11
N ARG A 218 12.45 -6.74 -11.87
CA ARG A 218 13.24 -5.58 -11.47
C ARG A 218 12.57 -5.09 -10.19
N PHE A 219 13.32 -4.93 -9.10
CA PHE A 219 12.80 -4.46 -7.82
C PHE A 219 11.90 -3.24 -8.04
N THR A 220 10.88 -3.10 -7.17
CA THR A 220 9.91 -2.00 -7.02
C THR A 220 8.51 -2.26 -7.64
N CYS A 221 7.54 -2.53 -6.76
CA CYS A 221 6.10 -2.39 -7.03
C CYS A 221 5.67 -1.14 -6.28
N SER A 222 5.53 -0.03 -6.99
CA SER A 222 5.25 1.25 -6.37
C SER A 222 3.80 1.69 -6.51
N ARG A 223 3.05 1.19 -7.50
CA ARG A 223 1.64 1.56 -7.71
C ARG A 223 0.77 0.46 -8.30
N SER A 224 1.27 -0.77 -8.32
CA SER A 224 0.69 -1.84 -9.12
C SER A 224 -0.11 -2.80 -8.26
N PHE A 225 -1.32 -2.39 -7.90
CA PHE A 225 -2.42 -3.34 -7.77
C PHE A 225 -3.75 -2.59 -7.73
N SER A 226 -4.75 -3.13 -8.42
CA SER A 226 -6.17 -2.90 -8.19
C SER A 226 -6.61 -3.49 -6.83
N MET A 227 -5.83 -3.21 -5.78
CA MET A 227 -6.17 -3.44 -4.37
C MET A 227 -6.79 -2.19 -3.73
N ALA A 228 -7.12 -1.15 -4.49
CA ALA A 228 -7.84 -0.03 -3.88
C ALA A 228 -9.22 -0.44 -3.34
N THR A 229 -9.77 -1.58 -3.77
CA THR A 229 -10.98 -2.15 -3.16
C THR A 229 -10.72 -2.85 -1.82
N TRP A 230 -9.46 -3.07 -1.42
CA TRP A 230 -9.08 -3.84 -0.22
C TRP A 230 -8.21 -3.03 0.77
N LEU A 231 -8.11 -1.70 0.59
CA LEU A 231 -7.65 -0.77 1.61
C LEU A 231 -8.78 -0.60 2.63
N SER A 232 -8.74 -1.38 3.71
CA SER A 232 -9.77 -1.44 4.77
C SER A 232 -11.21 -1.57 4.24
N THR A 233 -11.71 -2.81 4.15
CA THR A 233 -13.04 -3.05 3.57
C THR A 233 -14.13 -2.75 4.60
N CYS A 234 -14.98 -1.77 4.29
CA CYS A 234 -16.15 -1.42 5.07
C CYS A 234 -17.38 -2.18 4.55
N HIS A 235 -18.02 -2.96 5.42
CA HIS A 235 -19.25 -3.68 5.10
C HIS A 235 -20.42 -3.10 5.86
N VAL A 236 -21.54 -2.95 5.15
CA VAL A 236 -22.82 -2.48 5.71
C VAL A 236 -23.86 -3.55 5.46
N ALA A 237 -24.49 -4.03 6.53
CA ALA A 237 -25.53 -5.05 6.47
C ALA A 237 -26.68 -4.68 7.41
N LEU A 238 -27.89 -5.19 7.09
CA LEU A 238 -28.97 -5.20 8.07
C LEU A 238 -28.69 -6.30 9.11
N ALA A 239 -29.10 -6.09 10.35
CA ALA A 239 -28.94 -7.04 11.43
C ALA A 239 -29.60 -8.41 11.10
N GLY A 240 -29.13 -9.45 11.77
CA GLY A 240 -29.57 -10.84 11.58
C GLY A 240 -28.61 -11.67 10.71
N SER A 241 -29.15 -12.66 10.00
CA SER A 241 -28.35 -13.64 9.22
C SER A 241 -27.43 -13.00 8.18
N ARG A 242 -27.79 -11.82 7.67
CA ARG A 242 -27.00 -11.08 6.67
C ARG A 242 -25.61 -10.68 7.18
N CYS A 243 -25.45 -10.39 8.48
CA CYS A 243 -24.14 -10.11 9.06
C CYS A 243 -23.25 -11.37 9.07
N HIS A 244 -23.84 -12.53 9.36
CA HIS A 244 -23.15 -13.81 9.33
C HIS A 244 -22.75 -14.21 7.90
N ASP A 245 -23.68 -14.08 6.94
CA ASP A 245 -23.43 -14.35 5.53
C ASP A 245 -22.35 -13.44 4.95
N ALA A 246 -22.38 -12.15 5.31
CA ALA A 246 -21.35 -11.19 4.90
C ALA A 246 -19.97 -11.56 5.49
N ASN A 247 -19.93 -11.96 6.76
CA ASN A 247 -18.70 -12.42 7.42
C ASN A 247 -18.11 -13.66 6.72
N ILE A 248 -18.93 -14.66 6.42
CA ILE A 248 -18.49 -15.88 5.73
C ILE A 248 -18.02 -15.55 4.31
N ALA A 249 -18.80 -14.77 3.56
CA ALA A 249 -18.46 -14.39 2.19
C ALA A 249 -17.13 -13.63 2.12
N LEU A 250 -16.90 -12.68 3.04
CA LEU A 250 -15.67 -11.92 3.12
C LEU A 250 -14.48 -12.82 3.46
N ARG A 251 -14.57 -13.64 4.51
CA ARG A 251 -13.48 -14.54 4.93
C ARG A 251 -13.16 -15.56 3.84
N ARG A 252 -14.16 -16.11 3.16
CA ARG A 252 -13.96 -17.00 2.00
C ARG A 252 -13.25 -16.27 0.86
N ALA A 253 -13.67 -15.05 0.53
CA ALA A 253 -13.02 -14.25 -0.50
C ALA A 253 -11.55 -13.93 -0.12
N MET A 254 -11.28 -13.57 1.12
CA MET A 254 -9.93 -13.30 1.61
C MET A 254 -9.05 -14.53 1.61
N ALA A 255 -9.54 -15.66 2.13
CA ALA A 255 -8.81 -16.92 2.08
C ALA A 255 -8.52 -17.34 0.63
N ALA A 256 -9.47 -17.10 -0.27
CA ALA A 256 -9.32 -17.45 -1.67
C ALA A 256 -8.30 -16.57 -2.42
N VAL A 257 -8.36 -15.26 -2.17
CA VAL A 257 -7.54 -14.28 -2.92
C VAL A 257 -6.18 -14.09 -2.26
N LEU A 258 -6.09 -14.11 -0.94
CA LEU A 258 -4.89 -13.73 -0.19
C LEU A 258 -4.23 -14.90 0.56
N GLY A 259 -4.88 -16.07 0.54
CA GLY A 259 -4.49 -17.24 1.32
C GLY A 259 -5.04 -17.19 2.75
N PRO A 260 -5.10 -18.35 3.44
CA PRO A 260 -5.70 -18.46 4.77
C PRO A 260 -4.98 -17.60 5.82
N SER A 261 -3.66 -17.41 5.70
CA SER A 261 -2.86 -16.58 6.62
C SER A 261 -3.10 -15.07 6.52
N ALA A 262 -3.98 -14.62 5.60
CA ALA A 262 -4.32 -13.21 5.44
C ALA A 262 -5.46 -12.76 6.36
N ILE A 263 -6.21 -13.70 6.94
CA ILE A 263 -7.27 -13.38 7.90
C ILE A 263 -6.61 -13.14 9.26
N ASN A 264 -6.78 -11.94 9.79
CA ASN A 264 -6.41 -11.59 11.16
C ASN A 264 -7.66 -11.05 11.85
N ASP A 265 -8.28 -11.85 12.72
CA ASP A 265 -9.53 -11.47 13.38
C ASP A 265 -9.39 -10.22 14.27
N GLU A 266 -8.20 -9.91 14.81
CA GLU A 266 -7.93 -8.67 15.57
C GLU A 266 -8.02 -7.41 14.70
N LYS A 267 -7.98 -7.56 13.37
CA LYS A 267 -8.11 -6.46 12.42
C LYS A 267 -9.54 -6.21 11.97
N PHE A 268 -10.49 -7.00 12.46
CA PHE A 268 -11.91 -6.79 12.22
C PHE A 268 -12.56 -6.16 13.44
N THR A 269 -13.38 -5.13 13.20
CA THR A 269 -14.26 -4.62 14.24
C THR A 269 -15.49 -5.51 14.37
N GLU A 270 -16.08 -5.53 15.55
CA GLU A 270 -17.41 -6.09 15.72
C GLU A 270 -18.44 -5.30 14.91
N TRP A 271 -19.56 -5.96 14.59
CA TRP A 271 -20.71 -5.31 13.98
C TRP A 271 -21.31 -4.31 14.96
N SER A 272 -21.41 -3.05 14.56
CA SER A 272 -21.93 -1.96 15.40
C SER A 272 -22.65 -0.91 14.56
N GLN A 273 -23.62 -0.22 15.16
CA GLN A 273 -24.25 0.95 14.54
C GLN A 273 -23.31 2.17 14.49
N ILE A 274 -22.37 2.24 15.43
CA ILE A 274 -21.34 3.28 15.48
C ILE A 274 -19.98 2.63 15.28
N ASN A 275 -19.32 2.94 14.17
CA ASN A 275 -18.02 2.36 13.84
C ASN A 275 -17.11 3.35 13.11
N LYS A 276 -15.79 3.11 13.18
CA LYS A 276 -14.79 3.96 12.52
C LYS A 276 -14.30 3.29 11.25
N ALA A 277 -14.55 3.89 10.10
CA ALA A 277 -14.11 3.37 8.80
C ALA A 277 -13.51 4.48 7.92
N LEU A 278 -12.42 4.15 7.21
CA LEU A 278 -11.66 5.11 6.38
C LEU A 278 -11.26 6.37 7.14
N GLY A 279 -11.09 6.24 8.46
CA GLY A 279 -10.70 7.32 9.32
C GLY A 279 -11.81 8.32 9.68
N LEU A 280 -13.08 8.02 9.36
CA LEU A 280 -14.27 8.77 9.75
C LEU A 280 -15.10 7.94 10.75
N VAL A 281 -15.93 8.60 11.55
CA VAL A 281 -16.93 7.95 12.42
C VAL A 281 -18.24 7.88 11.67
N TRP A 282 -18.83 6.70 11.61
CA TRP A 282 -20.09 6.43 10.95
C TRP A 282 -21.12 6.06 12.00
N ASN A 283 -22.29 6.69 11.95
CA ASN A 283 -23.44 6.34 12.75
C ASN A 283 -24.58 5.94 11.82
N THR A 284 -24.91 4.65 11.76
CA THR A 284 -26.01 4.14 10.93
C THR A 284 -27.38 4.36 11.54
N SER A 285 -27.51 4.60 12.85
CA SER A 285 -28.80 4.88 13.50
C SER A 285 -29.24 6.34 13.30
N GLU A 286 -28.30 7.28 13.24
CA GLU A 286 -28.56 8.67 12.86
C GLU A 286 -28.38 8.95 11.36
N GLY A 287 -27.62 8.10 10.66
CA GLY A 287 -27.32 8.30 9.24
C GLY A 287 -26.26 9.38 9.01
N THR A 288 -25.39 9.60 10.00
CA THR A 288 -24.39 10.66 10.01
C THR A 288 -22.98 10.11 9.79
N VAL A 289 -22.11 10.96 9.22
CA VAL A 289 -20.68 10.71 9.10
C VAL A 289 -19.93 11.93 9.62
N SER A 290 -18.99 11.71 10.53
CA SER A 290 -18.25 12.79 11.19
C SER A 290 -16.74 12.53 11.24
N ILE A 291 -15.99 13.62 11.37
CA ILE A 291 -14.54 13.57 11.53
C ILE A 291 -14.23 13.42 13.03
N PRO A 292 -13.44 12.43 13.46
CA PRO A 292 -13.00 12.34 14.84
C PRO A 292 -12.35 13.64 15.33
N LEU A 293 -12.67 14.09 16.54
CA LEU A 293 -12.17 15.36 17.09
C LEU A 293 -10.64 15.45 17.06
N CYS A 294 -9.95 14.35 17.41
CA CYS A 294 -8.49 14.30 17.38
C CYS A 294 -7.89 14.55 15.98
N LYS A 295 -8.62 14.25 14.91
CA LYS A 295 -8.20 14.53 13.52
C LYS A 295 -8.47 15.98 13.14
N LEU A 296 -9.57 16.57 13.60
CA LEU A 296 -9.84 18.00 13.43
C LEU A 296 -8.73 18.81 14.11
N GLN A 297 -8.45 18.54 15.39
CA GLN A 297 -7.37 19.17 16.15
C GLN A 297 -5.99 18.96 15.50
N LYS A 298 -5.77 17.82 14.83
CA LYS A 298 -4.52 17.58 14.09
C LYS A 298 -4.44 18.39 12.79
N ALA A 299 -5.55 18.56 12.07
CA ALA A 299 -5.60 19.39 10.88
C ALA A 299 -5.40 20.86 11.24
N GLU A 300 -6.11 21.33 12.26
CA GLU A 300 -6.01 22.67 12.83
C GLU A 300 -4.56 23.00 13.26
N ARG A 301 -3.94 22.16 14.10
CA ARG A 301 -2.53 22.37 14.51
C ARG A 301 -1.57 22.42 13.33
N ARG A 302 -1.82 21.65 12.26
CA ARG A 302 -0.95 21.64 11.08
C ARG A 302 -1.13 22.89 10.23
N VAL A 303 -2.36 23.40 10.14
CA VAL A 303 -2.69 24.67 9.48
C VAL A 303 -2.05 25.83 10.22
N TYR A 304 -2.24 25.92 11.55
CA TYR A 304 -1.62 26.99 12.35
C TYR A 304 -0.10 26.96 12.29
N LYS A 305 0.51 25.78 12.38
CA LYS A 305 1.97 25.66 12.20
C LYS A 305 2.43 26.17 10.82
N LEU A 306 1.69 25.82 9.77
CA LEU A 306 2.03 26.25 8.41
C LEU A 306 1.98 27.79 8.29
N LEU A 307 0.98 28.41 8.92
CA LEU A 307 0.81 29.87 8.97
C LEU A 307 1.93 30.57 9.76
N ASP A 308 2.29 30.03 10.93
CA ASP A 308 3.30 30.60 11.83
C ASP A 308 4.71 30.53 11.23
N ASP A 309 5.06 29.41 10.58
CA ASP A 309 6.39 29.20 10.01
C ASP A 309 6.71 30.18 8.85
N GLY A 310 5.70 30.75 8.18
CA GLY A 310 5.80 31.73 7.08
C GLY A 310 6.45 31.25 5.78
N ARG A 311 7.30 30.21 5.86
CA ARG A 311 7.84 29.43 4.74
C ARG A 311 7.44 27.97 4.89
N SER A 312 7.00 27.38 3.80
CA SER A 312 6.56 25.99 3.78
C SER A 312 7.42 25.17 2.83
N THR A 313 7.83 23.97 3.25
CA THR A 313 8.42 22.98 2.36
C THR A 313 7.34 22.15 1.68
N LYS A 314 7.70 21.44 0.60
CA LYS A 314 6.82 20.45 -0.02
C LYS A 314 6.36 19.37 0.98
N ARG A 315 7.19 19.04 1.98
CA ARG A 315 6.83 18.09 3.05
C ARG A 315 5.73 18.66 3.93
N ASP A 316 5.82 19.95 4.28
CA ASP A 316 4.82 20.62 5.12
C ASP A 316 3.47 20.72 4.41
N LEU A 317 3.47 21.13 3.13
CA LEU A 317 2.25 21.15 2.31
C LEU A 317 1.62 19.75 2.20
N ASN A 318 2.41 18.72 1.93
CA ASN A 318 1.91 17.34 1.89
C ASN A 318 1.38 16.84 3.24
N SER A 319 1.98 17.32 4.34
CA SER A 319 1.51 17.03 5.70
C SER A 319 0.15 17.68 5.95
N VAL A 320 -0.06 18.94 5.57
CA VAL A 320 -1.35 19.64 5.67
C VAL A 320 -2.39 18.96 4.78
N LEU A 321 -2.08 18.73 3.50
CA LEU A 321 -2.96 18.00 2.57
C LEU A 321 -3.39 16.64 3.13
N GLY A 322 -2.45 15.88 3.70
CA GLY A 322 -2.76 14.59 4.33
C GLY A 322 -3.75 14.69 5.49
N ALA A 323 -3.69 15.75 6.30
CA ALA A 323 -4.62 15.98 7.40
C ALA A 323 -5.98 16.52 6.91
N MET A 324 -5.95 17.42 5.93
CA MET A 324 -7.15 18.05 5.34
C MET A 324 -7.97 17.12 4.46
N ARG A 325 -7.42 15.96 4.04
CA ARG A 325 -8.14 14.97 3.22
C ARG A 325 -9.50 14.58 3.79
N HIS A 326 -9.61 14.39 5.11
CA HIS A 326 -10.89 14.05 5.74
C HIS A 326 -11.85 15.24 5.77
N VAL A 327 -11.31 16.45 5.99
CA VAL A 327 -12.07 17.70 5.99
C VAL A 327 -12.67 17.96 4.61
N SER A 328 -11.88 17.89 3.54
CA SER A 328 -12.36 18.10 2.16
C SER A 328 -13.32 17.00 1.66
N THR A 329 -13.31 15.83 2.32
CA THR A 329 -14.28 14.76 2.05
C THR A 329 -15.66 15.11 2.63
N CYS A 330 -15.72 15.55 3.89
CA CYS A 330 -16.97 15.85 4.59
C CYS A 330 -17.51 17.26 4.30
N PHE A 331 -16.64 18.22 3.97
CA PHE A 331 -16.98 19.62 3.74
C PHE A 331 -16.59 20.02 2.31
N PRO A 332 -17.54 20.00 1.34
CA PRO A 332 -17.27 20.38 -0.04
C PRO A 332 -16.60 21.76 -0.23
N PRO A 333 -16.92 22.81 0.56
CA PRO A 333 -16.23 24.10 0.45
C PRO A 333 -14.71 24.02 0.68
N ALA A 334 -14.24 23.11 1.54
CA ALA A 334 -12.82 22.93 1.82
C ALA A 334 -12.03 22.31 0.65
N ARG A 335 -12.70 21.87 -0.43
CA ARG A 335 -12.04 21.30 -1.61
C ARG A 335 -11.29 22.33 -2.43
N ALA A 336 -11.80 23.55 -2.54
CA ALA A 336 -11.13 24.63 -3.27
C ALA A 336 -9.77 24.93 -2.64
N PHE A 337 -9.75 25.06 -1.32
CA PHE A 337 -8.53 25.20 -0.52
C PHE A 337 -7.59 24.00 -0.69
N TYR A 338 -8.10 22.77 -0.53
CA TYR A 338 -7.31 21.55 -0.73
C TYR A 338 -6.64 21.51 -2.13
N GLN A 339 -7.37 21.92 -3.17
CA GLN A 339 -6.86 21.95 -4.55
C GLN A 339 -5.74 22.97 -4.71
N ARG A 340 -5.87 24.18 -4.15
CA ARG A 340 -4.82 25.21 -4.20
C ARG A 340 -3.52 24.75 -3.53
N LEU A 341 -3.62 24.23 -2.30
CA LEU A 341 -2.46 23.64 -1.62
C LEU A 341 -1.85 22.48 -2.40
N HIS A 342 -2.68 21.67 -3.06
CA HIS A 342 -2.22 20.55 -3.88
C HIS A 342 -1.42 21.04 -5.10
N VAL A 343 -1.94 22.05 -5.82
CA VAL A 343 -1.25 22.70 -6.95
C VAL A 343 0.08 23.31 -6.51
N GLY A 344 0.12 23.96 -5.35
CA GLY A 344 1.36 24.44 -4.73
C GLY A 344 2.36 23.30 -4.47
N SER A 345 1.92 22.19 -3.86
CA SER A 345 2.80 21.06 -3.57
C SER A 345 3.37 20.38 -4.83
N ILE A 346 2.54 20.17 -5.86
CA ILE A 346 2.99 19.47 -7.08
C ILE A 346 3.95 20.31 -7.93
N SER A 347 3.80 21.64 -7.92
CA SER A 347 4.66 22.57 -8.65
C SER A 347 6.05 22.73 -7.99
N MET A 348 6.18 22.46 -6.69
CA MET A 348 7.45 22.54 -5.99
C MET A 348 8.41 21.39 -6.32
N ALA A 349 9.69 21.74 -6.53
CA ALA A 349 10.78 20.78 -6.59
C ALA A 349 10.95 20.06 -5.23
N PRO A 350 11.46 18.80 -5.22
CA PRO A 350 11.82 18.13 -3.97
C PRO A 350 12.76 18.99 -3.12
N PHE A 351 12.51 19.06 -1.82
CA PHE A 351 13.31 19.83 -0.84
C PHE A 351 13.30 21.36 -1.03
N ALA A 352 12.51 21.90 -1.96
CA ALA A 352 12.29 23.33 -2.08
C ALA A 352 11.36 23.86 -0.97
N SER A 353 11.51 25.14 -0.63
CA SER A 353 10.62 25.90 0.22
C SER A 353 10.03 27.08 -0.55
N LYS A 354 8.81 27.48 -0.20
CA LYS A 354 8.11 28.65 -0.76
C LYS A 354 7.52 29.44 0.40
N THR A 355 7.54 30.77 0.30
CA THR A 355 6.72 31.64 1.15
C THR A 355 5.25 31.47 0.76
N LEU A 356 4.36 31.32 1.75
CA LEU A 356 2.93 31.31 1.49
C LEU A 356 2.52 32.66 0.87
N SER A 357 1.73 32.64 -0.21
CA SER A 357 1.20 33.88 -0.78
C SER A 357 0.06 34.43 0.08
N GLY A 358 -0.27 35.72 -0.03
CA GLY A 358 -1.41 36.31 0.69
C GLY A 358 -2.72 35.55 0.43
N ALA A 359 -2.95 35.12 -0.82
CA ALA A 359 -4.08 34.28 -1.17
C ALA A 359 -4.02 32.86 -0.54
N ASP A 360 -2.83 32.30 -0.32
CA ASP A 360 -2.70 31.03 0.41
C ASP A 360 -3.06 31.20 1.90
N ILE A 361 -2.79 32.38 2.48
CA ILE A 361 -3.10 32.75 3.87
C ILE A 361 -4.57 33.08 4.05
N ASP A 362 -5.18 33.85 3.15
CA ASP A 362 -6.59 34.26 3.24
C ASP A 362 -7.57 33.07 3.16
N ASP A 363 -7.11 31.94 2.64
CA ASP A 363 -7.87 30.69 2.56
C ASP A 363 -7.61 29.69 3.71
N LEU A 364 -6.62 29.96 4.57
CA LEU A 364 -6.21 29.15 5.73
C LEU A 364 -6.95 29.63 7.00
#